data_AF-A0A836WFW1-F1
#
_entry.id   AF-A0A836WFW1-F1
#
_cell.length_a   1.000
_cell.length_b   1.000
_cell.length_c   1.000
_cell.angle_alpha   90.00
_cell.angle_beta   90.00
_cell.angle_gamma   90.00
#
_symmetry.space_group_name_H-M   'P 1'
#
loop_
_entity.id
_entity.type
_entity.pdbx_description
1 polymer ?
#
loop_
_entity_poly.entity_id
_entity_poly.type
_entity_poly.pdbx_seq_one_letter_code
_entity_poly.pdbx_strand_id
1 'polypeptide(L)'
;MNRLNKTAILVILASCLVTAHATIHEETGWINAFDGQPEHYTLTRGNETVPVAPLTTLLVGDQIIVKDEQHRMKLMLQGGTKPVVVTNSNSPFVITEEGKVPTALGEFWKSVKGFLSYWYDTEPAPGPPISTAIKSDDKKSPSMPWLTHSTRLIAGERALLLQWQEGKAPFTVQVTHTPLWKKTIILWEGTAENTHWITTTPLNFDTKRKYYRITVIDANGKKVTRGFRAVASEKVAGYPQQESLTWLLQQDKHKWGFEIVQRLAQQ
;
A
#
# COMPACT_ATOMS: atom_id res chain seq x y z
N MET A 1 1.52 58.52 -61.80
CA MET A 1 1.90 57.35 -62.61
C MET A 1 2.32 56.22 -61.68
N ASN A 2 1.63 55.06 -61.79
CA ASN A 2 2.07 53.67 -61.57
C ASN A 2 2.82 53.27 -60.27
N ARG A 3 2.63 52.11 -59.64
CA ARG A 3 1.73 50.95 -59.75
C ARG A 3 2.01 50.06 -58.52
N LEU A 4 0.94 49.54 -57.90
CA LEU A 4 0.73 48.17 -57.41
C LEU A 4 1.76 47.43 -56.52
N ASN A 5 1.20 47.01 -55.37
CA ASN A 5 1.20 45.67 -54.76
C ASN A 5 2.48 45.13 -54.09
N LYS A 6 2.35 44.69 -52.83
CA LYS A 6 2.05 43.29 -52.45
C LYS A 6 2.22 43.11 -50.92
N THR A 7 1.18 42.58 -50.27
CA THR A 7 1.20 41.62 -49.13
C THR A 7 2.22 41.80 -47.99
N ALA A 8 1.74 41.93 -46.75
CA ALA A 8 1.65 40.79 -45.81
C ALA A 8 1.30 41.24 -44.39
N ILE A 9 0.31 40.56 -43.82
CA ILE A 9 -0.11 40.58 -42.42
C ILE A 9 1.04 40.05 -41.56
N LEU A 10 1.36 40.72 -40.44
CA LEU A 10 2.14 40.09 -39.38
C LEU A 10 1.64 40.55 -38.00
N VAL A 11 0.63 39.83 -37.53
CA VAL A 11 0.20 39.79 -36.14
C VAL A 11 1.23 38.94 -35.39
N ILE A 12 2.08 39.56 -34.57
CA ILE A 12 2.88 38.83 -33.57
C ILE A 12 2.18 39.04 -32.23
N LEU A 13 1.17 38.22 -31.96
CA LEU A 13 0.76 37.96 -30.57
C LEU A 13 1.82 37.03 -29.99
N ALA A 14 2.75 37.62 -29.23
CA ALA A 14 3.66 36.88 -28.39
C ALA A 14 2.85 36.29 -27.22
N SER A 15 2.23 35.14 -27.45
CA SER A 15 1.74 34.27 -26.40
C SER A 15 2.96 33.75 -25.63
N CYS A 16 3.21 34.40 -24.50
CA CYS A 16 4.10 33.89 -23.47
C CYS A 16 3.49 32.58 -22.95
N LEU A 17 3.81 31.46 -23.60
CA LEU A 17 3.61 30.14 -23.06
C LEU A 17 4.53 30.03 -21.85
N VAL A 18 4.01 30.39 -20.68
CA VAL A 18 4.57 29.95 -19.41
C VAL A 18 4.40 28.43 -19.42
N THR A 19 5.42 27.74 -19.89
CA THR A 19 5.56 26.31 -19.67
C THR A 19 5.78 26.16 -18.16
N ALA A 20 4.67 25.96 -17.43
CA ALA A 20 4.73 25.35 -16.13
C ALA A 20 5.42 24.01 -16.34
N HIS A 21 6.71 23.95 -16.03
CA HIS A 21 7.43 22.70 -15.99
C HIS A 21 6.74 21.93 -14.88
N ALA A 22 5.93 20.95 -15.25
CA ALA A 22 5.46 19.95 -14.30
C ALA A 22 6.73 19.28 -13.77
N THR A 23 7.19 19.71 -12.60
CA THR A 23 8.33 19.10 -11.93
C THR A 23 7.92 17.65 -11.72
N ILE A 24 8.55 16.74 -12.47
CA ILE A 24 8.34 15.31 -12.27
C ILE A 24 8.96 15.02 -10.91
N HIS A 25 8.13 14.97 -9.87
CA HIS A 25 8.55 14.66 -8.52
C HIS A 25 9.04 13.20 -8.51
N GLU A 26 10.35 13.02 -8.34
CA GLU A 26 10.96 11.69 -8.35
C GLU A 26 10.51 10.87 -7.14
N GLU A 27 10.11 9.62 -7.34
CA GLU A 27 9.74 8.72 -6.25
C GLU A 27 10.98 8.38 -5.42
N THR A 28 10.87 8.39 -4.09
CA THR A 28 12.03 8.15 -3.23
C THR A 28 11.74 7.26 -2.01
N GLY A 29 10.52 6.75 -1.83
CA GLY A 29 10.25 5.80 -0.74
C GLY A 29 8.77 5.50 -0.50
N TRP A 30 8.48 4.90 0.66
CA TRP A 30 7.12 4.71 1.16
C TRP A 30 7.02 4.90 2.68
N ILE A 31 5.81 5.12 3.17
CA ILE A 31 5.50 5.09 4.61
C ILE A 31 5.54 3.64 5.10
N ASN A 32 6.52 3.25 5.90
CA ASN A 32 6.61 1.87 6.40
C ASN A 32 5.56 1.61 7.49
N ALA A 33 5.51 2.49 8.49
CA ALA A 33 4.57 2.41 9.61
C ALA A 33 4.42 3.78 10.28
N PHE A 34 3.37 3.97 11.07
CA PHE A 34 3.22 5.13 11.95
C PHE A 34 2.41 4.77 13.19
N ASP A 35 2.64 5.51 14.27
CA ASP A 35 1.94 5.33 15.54
C ASP A 35 0.65 6.15 15.55
N GLY A 36 -0.42 5.62 16.13
CA GLY A 36 -1.70 6.34 16.24
C GLY A 36 -2.46 6.48 14.92
N GLN A 37 -3.32 7.50 14.85
CA GLN A 37 -4.23 7.73 13.73
C GLN A 37 -3.60 8.58 12.60
N PRO A 38 -4.02 8.39 11.33
CA PRO A 38 -3.56 9.18 10.18
C PRO A 38 -3.74 10.69 10.35
N GLU A 39 -4.77 11.14 11.08
CA GLU A 39 -5.07 12.56 11.27
C GLU A 39 -4.01 13.30 12.09
N HIS A 40 -3.18 12.58 12.84
CA HIS A 40 -2.00 13.14 13.53
C HIS A 40 -0.86 13.46 12.57
N TYR A 41 -1.01 13.12 11.29
CA TYR A 41 -0.03 13.33 10.26
C TYR A 41 -0.62 14.18 9.14
N THR A 42 0.23 14.82 8.36
CA THR A 42 -0.16 15.45 7.10
C THR A 42 0.95 15.21 6.11
N LEU A 43 0.59 14.58 4.99
CA LEU A 43 1.46 14.43 3.84
C LEU A 43 0.93 15.40 2.76
N THR A 44 1.74 16.36 2.37
CA THR A 44 1.42 17.30 1.28
C THR A 44 2.31 17.06 0.09
N ARG A 45 1.73 17.16 -1.10
CA ARG A 45 2.40 17.03 -2.39
C ARG A 45 2.07 18.26 -3.22
N GLY A 46 2.99 19.21 -3.25
CA GLY A 46 2.68 20.55 -3.75
C GLY A 46 1.51 21.16 -2.97
N ASN A 47 0.38 21.37 -3.64
CA ASN A 47 -0.83 21.95 -3.03
C ASN A 47 -1.88 20.90 -2.61
N GLU A 48 -1.61 19.62 -2.81
CA GLU A 48 -2.55 18.53 -2.51
C GLU A 48 -2.21 17.85 -1.18
N THR A 49 -3.23 17.45 -0.42
CA THR A 49 -3.07 16.58 0.75
C THR A 49 -3.24 15.13 0.32
N VAL A 50 -2.24 14.30 0.59
CA VAL A 50 -2.23 12.87 0.26
C VAL A 50 -2.63 12.07 1.50
N PRO A 51 -3.49 11.04 1.38
CA PRO A 51 -3.83 10.16 2.49
C PRO A 51 -2.60 9.50 3.12
N VAL A 52 -2.53 9.46 4.44
CA VAL A 52 -1.46 8.80 5.19
C VAL A 52 -1.86 7.35 5.50
N ALA A 53 -1.21 6.40 4.84
CA ALA A 53 -1.39 4.96 5.07
C ALA A 53 -0.06 4.20 4.92
N PRO A 54 0.11 3.02 5.55
CA PRO A 54 1.28 2.18 5.28
C PRO A 54 1.39 1.85 3.80
N LEU A 55 2.62 1.84 3.28
CA LEU A 55 2.98 1.68 1.87
C LEU A 55 2.52 2.84 0.95
N THR A 56 2.14 4.00 1.50
CA THR A 56 1.91 5.20 0.67
C THR A 56 3.23 5.65 0.06
N THR A 57 3.28 5.81 -1.26
CA THR A 57 4.48 6.24 -2.00
C THR A 57 4.82 7.70 -1.72
N LEU A 58 6.10 7.96 -1.46
CA LEU A 58 6.69 9.27 -1.20
C LEU A 58 7.43 9.79 -2.43
N LEU A 59 7.21 11.06 -2.77
CA LEU A 59 7.90 11.76 -3.85
C LEU A 59 8.80 12.86 -3.29
N VAL A 60 9.87 13.18 -4.02
CA VAL A 60 10.71 14.35 -3.80
C VAL A 60 9.84 15.60 -3.79
N GLY A 61 9.98 16.43 -2.75
CA GLY A 61 9.18 17.62 -2.52
C GLY A 61 7.92 17.38 -1.69
N ASP A 62 7.54 16.13 -1.40
CA ASP A 62 6.51 15.86 -0.40
C ASP A 62 6.94 16.41 0.96
N GLN A 63 5.98 16.94 1.73
CA GLN A 63 6.22 17.39 3.10
C GLN A 63 5.37 16.59 4.07
N ILE A 64 6.03 16.05 5.10
CA ILE A 64 5.40 15.30 6.17
C ILE A 64 5.42 16.14 7.44
N ILE A 65 4.25 16.34 8.03
CA ILE A 65 4.10 17.01 9.32
C ILE A 65 3.52 15.99 10.30
N VAL A 66 4.18 15.82 11.44
CA VAL A 66 3.68 15.10 12.61
C VAL A 66 3.16 16.14 13.59
N LYS A 67 1.86 16.11 13.90
CA LYS A 67 1.18 17.18 14.64
C LYS A 67 1.42 17.14 16.16
N ASP A 68 1.74 15.97 16.70
CA ASP A 68 1.89 15.75 18.15
C ASP A 68 3.26 15.11 18.47
N GLU A 69 3.87 15.51 19.58
CA GLU A 69 5.16 15.01 20.07
C GLU A 69 5.16 13.51 20.41
N GLN A 70 4.00 12.93 20.72
CA GLN A 70 3.88 11.50 21.08
C GLN A 70 3.90 10.57 19.87
N HIS A 71 3.80 11.13 18.66
CA HIS A 71 3.63 10.38 17.43
C HIS A 71 4.88 10.37 16.57
N ARG A 72 5.04 9.31 15.78
CA ARG A 72 6.17 9.12 14.88
C ARG A 72 5.78 8.30 13.67
N MET A 73 6.34 8.68 12.53
CA MET A 73 6.21 7.97 11.27
C MET A 73 7.57 7.40 10.86
N LYS A 74 7.58 6.14 10.45
CA LYS A 74 8.75 5.46 9.89
C LYS A 74 8.61 5.42 8.38
N LEU A 75 9.59 5.97 7.68
CA LEU A 75 9.69 5.94 6.23
C LEU A 75 10.74 4.91 5.83
N MET A 76 10.51 4.23 4.72
CA MET A 76 11.57 3.51 4.02
C MET A 76 11.91 4.29 2.75
N LEU A 77 13.10 4.86 2.72
CA LEU A 77 13.59 5.61 1.55
C LEU A 77 14.43 4.70 0.65
N GLN A 78 14.38 4.97 -0.65
CA GLN A 78 15.08 4.24 -1.68
C GLN A 78 16.57 4.12 -1.33
N GLY A 79 17.11 2.90 -1.36
CA GLY A 79 18.53 2.70 -1.14
C GLY A 79 18.99 2.77 0.33
N GLY A 80 18.12 3.16 1.26
CA GLY A 80 18.39 3.10 2.68
C GLY A 80 18.33 1.67 3.22
N THR A 81 19.21 1.34 4.15
CA THR A 81 19.17 0.07 4.92
C THR A 81 18.48 0.23 6.28
N LYS A 82 18.07 1.46 6.62
CA LYS A 82 17.42 1.80 7.89
C LYS A 82 16.23 2.72 7.63
N PRO A 83 15.13 2.55 8.40
CA PRO A 83 14.00 3.44 8.31
C PRO A 83 14.35 4.85 8.82
N VAL A 84 13.88 5.87 8.11
CA VAL A 84 13.93 7.27 8.56
C VAL A 84 12.74 7.51 9.48
N VAL A 85 12.96 8.16 10.62
CA VAL A 85 11.90 8.47 11.60
C VAL A 85 11.57 9.95 11.54
N VAL A 86 10.31 10.25 11.23
CA VAL A 86 9.73 11.59 11.29
C VAL A 86 8.97 11.73 12.61
N THR A 87 9.21 12.82 13.31
CA THR A 87 8.62 13.20 14.60
C THR A 87 8.13 14.65 14.52
N ASN A 88 7.41 15.11 15.53
CA ASN A 88 7.02 16.52 15.60
C ASN A 88 8.24 17.46 15.56
N SER A 89 9.33 17.10 16.25
CA SER A 89 10.55 17.90 16.34
C SER A 89 11.31 18.11 15.02
N ASN A 90 11.09 17.27 14.00
CA ASN A 90 11.69 17.45 12.66
C ASN A 90 10.63 17.75 11.58
N SER A 91 9.44 18.19 12.01
CA SER A 91 8.35 18.61 11.12
C SER A 91 8.44 20.12 10.80
N PRO A 92 8.19 20.55 9.55
CA PRO A 92 7.90 19.73 8.38
C PRO A 92 9.17 19.00 7.89
N PHE A 93 9.06 17.68 7.70
CA PHE A 93 10.10 16.88 7.07
C PHE A 93 9.88 16.89 5.56
N VAL A 94 10.81 17.49 4.84
CA VAL A 94 10.77 17.58 3.38
C VAL A 94 11.52 16.40 2.78
N ILE A 95 10.87 15.71 1.86
CA ILE A 95 11.47 14.61 1.11
C ILE A 95 12.42 15.18 0.04
N THR A 96 13.72 14.90 0.14
CA THR A 96 14.77 15.45 -0.73
C THR A 96 15.40 14.41 -1.66
N GLU A 97 16.07 14.85 -2.73
CA GLU A 97 16.74 13.97 -3.71
C GLU A 97 17.96 13.20 -3.15
N GLU A 98 18.54 13.63 -2.03
CA GLU A 98 19.77 13.06 -1.43
C GLU A 98 19.61 11.60 -0.92
N GLY A 99 18.47 10.95 -1.17
CA GLY A 99 18.24 9.51 -0.94
C GLY A 99 18.66 8.58 -2.09
N LYS A 100 19.41 9.02 -3.11
CA LYS A 100 19.83 8.14 -4.22
C LYS A 100 20.96 7.18 -3.79
N VAL A 101 20.62 5.93 -3.50
CA VAL A 101 21.56 4.80 -3.33
C VAL A 101 21.31 3.75 -4.46
N PRO A 102 22.27 2.85 -4.76
CA PRO A 102 22.71 2.48 -6.12
C PRO A 102 21.66 1.85 -7.05
N THR A 103 21.93 2.00 -8.36
CA THR A 103 21.10 1.64 -9.52
C THR A 103 20.49 0.23 -9.49
N ALA A 104 21.14 -0.73 -8.83
CA ALA A 104 20.63 -2.11 -8.70
C ALA A 104 19.31 -2.21 -7.91
N LEU A 105 19.06 -1.30 -6.96
CA LEU A 105 17.78 -1.22 -6.27
C LEU A 105 16.71 -0.56 -7.15
N GLY A 106 17.08 0.28 -8.12
CA GLY A 106 16.12 0.98 -8.98
C GLY A 106 15.19 0.07 -9.81
N GLU A 107 15.68 -1.08 -10.26
CA GLU A 107 14.85 -2.07 -10.97
C GLU A 107 13.90 -2.83 -10.04
N PHE A 108 14.36 -3.11 -8.82
CA PHE A 108 13.52 -3.60 -7.72
C PHE A 108 12.39 -2.60 -7.42
N TRP A 109 12.72 -1.30 -7.33
CA TRP A 109 11.75 -0.24 -7.07
C TRP A 109 10.72 -0.08 -8.19
N LYS A 110 11.14 -0.15 -9.46
CA LYS A 110 10.20 -0.16 -10.60
C LYS A 110 9.21 -1.33 -10.53
N SER A 111 9.67 -2.50 -10.09
CA SER A 111 8.84 -3.70 -9.97
C SER A 111 7.85 -3.61 -8.79
N VAL A 112 8.30 -3.10 -7.64
CA VAL A 112 7.44 -2.82 -6.47
C VAL A 112 6.42 -1.73 -6.79
N LYS A 113 6.81 -0.69 -7.52
CA LYS A 113 5.92 0.38 -7.99
C LYS A 113 4.78 -0.16 -8.84
N GLY A 114 5.07 -0.99 -9.84
CA GLY A 114 4.04 -1.60 -10.68
C GLY A 114 3.05 -2.48 -9.89
N PHE A 115 3.44 -2.93 -8.70
CA PHE A 115 2.58 -3.66 -7.79
C PHE A 115 1.80 -2.73 -6.84
N LEU A 116 2.42 -1.70 -6.27
CA LEU A 116 1.74 -0.74 -5.37
C LEU A 116 0.77 0.18 -6.12
N SER A 117 1.12 0.65 -7.33
CA SER A 117 0.17 1.38 -8.18
C SER A 117 -1.05 0.52 -8.52
N TYR A 118 -0.84 -0.75 -8.91
CA TYR A 118 -1.94 -1.71 -9.03
C TYR A 118 -2.74 -1.87 -7.72
N TRP A 119 -2.10 -1.79 -6.55
CA TRP A 119 -2.79 -1.88 -5.26
C TRP A 119 -3.74 -0.70 -4.98
N TYR A 120 -3.35 0.52 -5.35
CA TYR A 120 -4.13 1.74 -5.10
C TYR A 120 -5.09 2.11 -6.25
N ASP A 121 -4.74 1.78 -7.50
CA ASP A 121 -5.50 2.19 -8.69
C ASP A 121 -6.52 1.14 -9.14
N THR A 122 -6.47 -0.10 -8.62
CA THR A 122 -7.45 -1.13 -9.01
C THR A 122 -8.76 -0.89 -8.29
N GLU A 123 -9.69 -0.18 -8.94
CA GLU A 123 -11.11 -0.31 -8.65
C GLU A 123 -11.49 -1.80 -8.62
N PRO A 124 -12.28 -2.25 -7.63
CA PRO A 124 -12.61 -3.66 -7.49
C PRO A 124 -13.20 -4.19 -8.79
N ALA A 125 -12.52 -5.17 -9.39
CA ALA A 125 -13.00 -5.85 -10.58
C ALA A 125 -14.47 -6.27 -10.36
N PRO A 126 -15.39 -5.91 -11.28
CA PRO A 126 -16.79 -6.25 -11.12
C PRO A 126 -16.91 -7.77 -11.05
N GLY A 127 -17.28 -8.27 -9.88
CA GLY A 127 -17.72 -9.65 -9.72
C GLY A 127 -18.93 -9.92 -10.62
N PRO A 128 -19.21 -11.19 -10.96
CA PRO A 128 -20.32 -11.54 -11.81
C PRO A 128 -21.63 -10.93 -11.27
N PRO A 129 -22.49 -10.38 -12.15
CA PRO A 129 -23.63 -9.58 -11.74
C PRO A 129 -24.65 -10.46 -11.02
N ILE A 130 -24.84 -10.21 -9.73
CA ILE A 130 -26.05 -10.65 -9.02
C ILE A 130 -27.01 -9.45 -9.03
N SER A 131 -27.99 -9.52 -9.93
CA SER A 131 -29.23 -8.72 -9.93
C SER A 131 -29.94 -8.96 -8.59
N THR A 132 -30.43 -8.00 -7.80
CA THR A 132 -31.32 -6.85 -8.06
C THR A 132 -31.30 -5.90 -6.84
N ALA A 133 -31.58 -4.63 -7.08
CA ALA A 133 -32.22 -3.62 -6.21
C ALA A 133 -31.83 -3.50 -4.71
N ILE A 134 -31.33 -2.31 -4.35
CA ILE A 134 -31.85 -1.38 -3.32
C ILE A 134 -30.92 -0.17 -3.33
N LYS A 135 -31.45 1.02 -3.62
CA LYS A 135 -30.73 2.30 -3.48
C LYS A 135 -30.74 2.66 -1.98
N SER A 136 -29.56 2.64 -1.35
CA SER A 136 -29.28 3.29 -0.06
C SER A 136 -27.77 3.53 0.00
N ASP A 137 -27.40 4.72 0.42
CA ASP A 137 -26.08 5.34 0.38
C ASP A 137 -25.20 4.90 1.57
N ASP A 138 -25.17 3.58 1.83
CA ASP A 138 -24.73 2.99 3.11
C ASP A 138 -23.86 1.73 2.91
N LYS A 139 -23.21 1.62 1.74
CA LYS A 139 -23.25 0.37 0.97
C LYS A 139 -22.00 -0.50 0.92
N LYS A 140 -20.89 -0.09 1.52
CA LYS A 140 -19.63 -0.74 1.25
C LYS A 140 -19.14 -1.55 2.46
N SER A 141 -19.29 -2.87 2.39
CA SER A 141 -18.71 -3.81 3.36
C SER A 141 -17.19 -3.73 3.27
N PRO A 142 -16.45 -4.01 4.36
CA PRO A 142 -15.00 -4.11 4.27
C PRO A 142 -14.60 -5.08 3.17
N SER A 143 -13.48 -4.82 2.49
CA SER A 143 -12.98 -5.67 1.42
C SER A 143 -11.47 -5.90 1.57
N MET A 144 -11.04 -7.12 1.25
CA MET A 144 -9.63 -7.52 1.26
C MET A 144 -9.28 -8.14 -0.10
N PRO A 145 -9.21 -7.33 -1.17
CA PRO A 145 -9.09 -7.85 -2.54
C PRO A 145 -7.82 -8.69 -2.80
N TRP A 146 -6.80 -8.57 -1.95
CA TRP A 146 -5.48 -9.23 -2.08
C TRP A 146 -5.45 -10.66 -1.55
N LEU A 147 -6.34 -10.98 -0.62
CA LEU A 147 -6.47 -12.32 -0.09
C LEU A 147 -7.49 -13.05 -0.96
N THR A 148 -7.01 -13.66 -2.03
CA THR A 148 -7.81 -14.50 -2.93
C THR A 148 -7.73 -15.97 -2.50
N HIS A 149 -8.50 -16.84 -3.15
CA HIS A 149 -8.50 -18.27 -2.84
C HIS A 149 -7.14 -18.97 -3.07
N SER A 150 -6.24 -18.34 -3.83
CA SER A 150 -4.94 -18.89 -4.21
C SER A 150 -3.76 -18.22 -3.51
N THR A 151 -4.02 -17.28 -2.59
CA THR A 151 -2.98 -16.51 -1.91
C THR A 151 -2.09 -17.39 -1.01
N ARG A 152 -0.78 -17.16 -1.10
CA ARG A 152 0.26 -17.88 -0.40
C ARG A 152 1.08 -16.94 0.48
N LEU A 153 1.52 -17.47 1.61
CA LEU A 153 2.46 -16.87 2.54
C LEU A 153 3.58 -17.88 2.77
N ILE A 154 4.83 -17.45 2.89
CA ILE A 154 5.89 -18.35 3.31
C ILE A 154 5.72 -18.65 4.81
N ALA A 155 5.83 -19.93 5.17
CA ALA A 155 5.73 -20.40 6.54
C ALA A 155 6.86 -19.82 7.41
N GLY A 156 6.57 -19.56 8.69
CA GLY A 156 7.50 -18.99 9.65
C GLY A 156 6.79 -18.17 10.74
N GLU A 157 7.58 -17.69 11.70
CA GLU A 157 7.12 -16.76 12.73
C GLU A 157 7.24 -15.32 12.23
N ARG A 158 6.13 -14.59 12.21
CA ARG A 158 6.10 -13.19 11.79
C ARG A 158 4.82 -12.47 12.17
N ALA A 159 4.93 -11.15 12.35
CA ALA A 159 3.78 -10.26 12.37
C ALA A 159 3.22 -10.10 10.94
N LEU A 160 1.90 -9.89 10.84
CA LEU A 160 1.24 -9.58 9.58
C LEU A 160 0.75 -8.13 9.58
N LEU A 161 1.09 -7.36 8.55
CA LEU A 161 0.42 -6.12 8.19
C LEU A 161 -0.85 -6.46 7.41
N LEU A 162 -2.00 -6.20 8.03
CA LEU A 162 -3.32 -6.45 7.47
C LEU A 162 -3.93 -5.12 7.06
N GLN A 163 -4.40 -5.02 5.82
CA GLN A 163 -5.04 -3.82 5.28
C GLN A 163 -6.32 -4.19 4.53
N TRP A 164 -7.36 -3.39 4.68
CA TRP A 164 -8.64 -3.54 3.99
C TRP A 164 -9.08 -2.20 3.39
N GLN A 165 -10.11 -2.24 2.56
CA GLN A 165 -10.76 -1.06 2.02
C GLN A 165 -12.21 -1.04 2.50
N GLU A 166 -12.77 0.16 2.63
CA GLU A 166 -14.19 0.37 2.92
C GLU A 166 -14.64 -0.18 4.29
N GLY A 167 -15.91 0.03 4.62
CA GLY A 167 -16.49 -0.27 5.93
C GLY A 167 -16.39 0.90 6.92
N LYS A 168 -16.95 0.69 8.12
CA LYS A 168 -17.01 1.71 9.17
C LYS A 168 -16.28 1.25 10.43
N ALA A 169 -15.34 2.05 10.89
CA ALA A 169 -14.63 1.80 12.13
C ALA A 169 -15.55 1.95 13.36
N PRO A 170 -15.23 1.33 14.52
CA PRO A 170 -14.09 0.44 14.74
C PRO A 170 -14.21 -0.90 14.01
N PHE A 171 -13.08 -1.53 13.76
CA PHE A 171 -12.98 -2.83 13.10
C PHE A 171 -12.43 -3.89 14.05
N THR A 172 -13.10 -5.04 14.14
CA THR A 172 -12.53 -6.24 14.78
C THR A 172 -11.88 -7.11 13.72
N VAL A 173 -10.61 -7.46 13.93
CA VAL A 173 -9.80 -8.25 13.00
C VAL A 173 -9.38 -9.55 13.68
N GLN A 174 -9.66 -10.68 13.05
CA GLN A 174 -9.31 -12.00 13.55
C GLN A 174 -8.47 -12.78 12.53
N VAL A 175 -7.37 -13.37 12.99
CA VAL A 175 -6.64 -14.41 12.27
C VAL A 175 -7.02 -15.75 12.86
N THR A 176 -7.54 -16.64 12.02
CA THR A 176 -8.09 -17.93 12.44
C THR A 176 -7.56 -19.08 11.60
N HIS A 177 -7.64 -20.27 12.16
CA HIS A 177 -7.41 -21.53 11.47
C HIS A 177 -8.60 -22.46 11.68
N THR A 178 -9.15 -23.00 10.60
CA THR A 178 -10.20 -24.02 10.67
C THR A 178 -9.64 -25.36 10.16
N PRO A 179 -9.34 -26.32 11.06
CA PRO A 179 -9.02 -27.68 10.65
C PRO A 179 -10.26 -28.33 10.00
N LEU A 180 -10.06 -29.18 8.98
CA LEU A 180 -11.12 -30.09 8.54
C LEU A 180 -11.58 -30.88 9.78
N TRP A 181 -12.85 -30.79 10.16
CA TRP A 181 -13.49 -31.52 11.27
C TRP A 181 -13.28 -31.00 12.70
N LYS A 182 -12.78 -29.78 12.90
CA LYS A 182 -12.68 -29.17 14.25
C LYS A 182 -13.26 -27.77 14.29
N LYS A 183 -13.54 -27.30 15.51
CA LYS A 183 -13.90 -25.89 15.76
C LYS A 183 -12.79 -24.96 15.25
N THR A 184 -13.19 -23.81 14.72
CA THR A 184 -12.27 -22.75 14.34
C THR A 184 -11.46 -22.29 15.54
N ILE A 185 -10.14 -22.20 15.35
CA ILE A 185 -9.20 -21.73 16.35
C ILE A 185 -8.87 -20.27 16.01
N ILE A 186 -9.09 -19.36 16.95
CA ILE A 186 -8.63 -17.98 16.84
C ILE A 186 -7.15 -17.97 17.22
N LEU A 187 -6.31 -17.59 16.26
CA LEU A 187 -4.86 -17.48 16.46
C LEU A 187 -4.49 -16.09 16.99
N TRP A 188 -5.26 -15.08 16.59
CA TRP A 188 -5.08 -13.69 16.99
C TRP A 188 -6.36 -12.90 16.78
N GLU A 189 -6.58 -11.90 17.63
CA GLU A 189 -7.67 -10.93 17.53
C GLU A 189 -7.14 -9.55 17.93
N GLY A 190 -7.60 -8.51 17.24
CA GLY A 190 -7.30 -7.13 17.55
C GLY A 190 -8.36 -6.17 17.03
N THR A 191 -8.32 -4.94 17.52
CA THR A 191 -9.25 -3.87 17.13
C THR A 191 -8.50 -2.73 16.48
N ALA A 192 -9.00 -2.26 15.33
CA ALA A 192 -8.57 -1.03 14.68
C ALA A 192 -9.66 0.02 14.87
N GLU A 193 -9.39 1.00 15.74
CA GLU A 193 -10.42 1.95 16.18
C GLU A 193 -10.90 2.88 15.07
N ASN A 194 -9.98 3.42 14.26
CA ASN A 194 -10.29 4.34 13.16
C ASN A 194 -9.37 4.16 11.94
N THR A 195 -8.56 3.09 11.89
CA THR A 195 -7.68 2.79 10.76
C THR A 195 -8.23 1.65 9.91
N HIS A 196 -7.89 1.63 8.62
CA HIS A 196 -8.18 0.51 7.71
C HIS A 196 -7.01 -0.50 7.62
N TRP A 197 -6.17 -0.51 8.65
CA TRP A 197 -5.04 -1.42 8.76
C TRP A 197 -4.75 -1.76 10.22
N ILE A 198 -4.11 -2.91 10.44
CA ILE A 198 -3.60 -3.34 11.74
C ILE A 198 -2.40 -4.28 11.55
N THR A 199 -1.46 -4.24 12.48
CA THR A 199 -0.34 -5.19 12.53
C THR A 199 -0.57 -6.18 13.65
N THR A 200 -0.48 -7.47 13.36
CA THR A 200 -0.60 -8.51 14.39
C THR A 200 0.64 -8.56 15.28
N THR A 201 0.55 -9.16 16.47
CA THR A 201 1.74 -9.69 17.12
C THR A 201 2.36 -10.81 16.26
N PRO A 202 3.62 -11.20 16.45
CA PRO A 202 4.19 -12.34 15.74
C PRO A 202 3.33 -13.61 15.90
N LEU A 203 3.01 -14.25 14.79
CA LEU A 203 2.26 -15.49 14.72
C LEU A 203 3.08 -16.55 14.00
N ASN A 204 2.97 -17.81 14.45
CA ASN A 204 3.64 -18.93 13.81
C ASN A 204 2.73 -19.56 12.74
N PHE A 205 3.13 -19.41 11.49
CA PHE A 205 2.49 -20.01 10.33
C PHE A 205 3.24 -21.27 9.91
N ASP A 206 2.67 -22.44 10.17
CA ASP A 206 3.21 -23.72 9.73
C ASP A 206 2.51 -24.25 8.46
N THR A 207 3.18 -25.17 7.77
CA THR A 207 2.72 -25.83 6.54
C THR A 207 1.79 -27.02 6.79
N LYS A 208 1.64 -27.48 8.04
CA LYS A 208 0.75 -28.58 8.41
C LYS A 208 -0.70 -28.10 8.40
N ARG A 209 -0.93 -26.83 8.76
CA ARG A 209 -2.22 -26.15 8.68
C ARG A 209 -2.54 -25.80 7.23
N LYS A 210 -3.58 -26.44 6.69
CA LYS A 210 -3.95 -26.29 5.27
C LYS A 210 -4.41 -24.88 4.88
N TYR A 211 -5.09 -24.16 5.77
CA TYR A 211 -5.68 -22.85 5.49
C TYR A 211 -5.72 -21.95 6.72
N TYR A 212 -5.37 -20.69 6.53
CA TYR A 212 -5.59 -19.61 7.47
C TYR A 212 -6.67 -18.69 6.91
N ARG A 213 -7.38 -18.00 7.79
CA ARG A 213 -8.43 -17.04 7.43
C ARG A 213 -8.25 -15.75 8.20
N ILE A 214 -8.38 -14.64 7.51
CA ILE A 214 -8.47 -13.31 8.08
C ILE A 214 -9.92 -12.87 7.95
N THR A 215 -10.49 -12.40 9.05
CA THR A 215 -11.84 -11.83 9.09
C THR A 215 -11.73 -10.40 9.60
N VAL A 216 -12.31 -9.45 8.87
CA VAL A 216 -12.51 -8.07 9.31
C VAL A 216 -14.01 -7.86 9.48
N ILE A 217 -14.41 -7.34 10.63
CA ILE A 217 -15.81 -7.03 10.99
C ILE A 217 -15.86 -5.53 11.28
N ASP A 218 -16.76 -4.81 10.64
CA ASP A 218 -16.97 -3.39 10.87
C ASP A 218 -17.92 -3.12 12.06
N ALA A 219 -18.04 -1.86 12.46
CA ALA A 219 -18.89 -1.44 13.58
C ALA A 219 -20.37 -1.78 13.41
N ASN A 220 -20.81 -1.95 12.16
CA ASN A 220 -22.19 -2.31 11.81
C ASN A 220 -22.37 -3.84 11.72
N GLY A 221 -21.34 -4.63 12.03
CA GLY A 221 -21.35 -6.09 11.95
C GLY A 221 -21.19 -6.66 10.54
N LYS A 222 -20.93 -5.83 9.53
CA LYS A 222 -20.60 -6.31 8.17
C LYS A 222 -19.21 -6.90 8.20
N LYS A 223 -19.03 -8.06 7.56
CA LYS A 223 -17.77 -8.79 7.61
C LYS A 223 -17.25 -9.21 6.25
N VAL A 224 -15.93 -9.27 6.15
CA VAL A 224 -15.22 -9.92 5.05
C VAL A 224 -14.28 -10.97 5.61
N THR A 225 -14.37 -12.18 5.07
CA THR A 225 -13.42 -13.25 5.38
C THR A 225 -12.69 -13.64 4.10
N ARG A 226 -11.37 -13.74 4.19
CA ARG A 226 -10.51 -14.24 3.11
C ARG A 226 -9.46 -15.18 3.66
N GLY A 227 -8.94 -16.06 2.81
CA GLY A 227 -8.01 -17.10 3.22
C GLY A 227 -6.66 -17.01 2.52
N PHE A 228 -5.65 -17.60 3.14
CA PHE A 228 -4.34 -17.84 2.54
C PHE A 228 -3.80 -19.19 3.03
N ARG A 229 -2.75 -19.69 2.36
CA ARG A 229 -2.04 -20.90 2.76
C ARG A 229 -0.59 -20.58 3.09
N ALA A 230 -0.08 -21.13 4.18
CA ALA A 230 1.35 -21.13 4.46
C ALA A 230 2.03 -22.24 3.64
N VAL A 231 3.13 -21.91 2.97
CA VAL A 231 3.91 -22.86 2.16
C VAL A 231 5.36 -22.87 2.62
N ALA A 232 5.97 -24.04 2.53
CA ALA A 232 7.39 -24.21 2.84
C ALA A 232 8.23 -23.49 1.78
N SER A 233 9.22 -22.71 2.21
CA SER A 233 10.17 -22.02 1.32
C SER A 233 10.83 -22.97 0.33
N GLU A 234 11.24 -24.14 0.79
CA GLU A 234 11.93 -25.17 0.00
C GLU A 234 11.03 -25.87 -1.03
N LYS A 235 9.70 -25.74 -0.89
CA LYS A 235 8.73 -26.30 -1.84
C LYS A 235 8.32 -25.31 -2.94
N VAL A 236 8.83 -24.09 -2.87
CA VAL A 236 8.59 -23.08 -3.88
C VAL A 236 9.74 -23.18 -4.89
N ALA A 237 9.47 -23.81 -6.04
CA ALA A 237 10.48 -24.06 -7.06
C ALA A 237 11.13 -22.73 -7.50
N GLY A 238 12.46 -22.66 -7.40
CA GLY A 238 13.23 -21.45 -7.74
C GLY A 238 13.15 -20.32 -6.71
N TYR A 239 12.58 -20.55 -5.52
CA TYR A 239 12.55 -19.55 -4.46
C TYR A 239 13.97 -19.23 -3.99
N PRO A 240 14.45 -18.00 -4.18
CA PRO A 240 15.79 -17.66 -3.77
C PRO A 240 15.86 -17.69 -2.24
N GLN A 241 16.90 -18.33 -1.69
CA GLN A 241 17.18 -18.25 -0.24
C GLN A 241 17.50 -16.81 0.18
N GLN A 242 17.93 -15.97 -0.77
CA GLN A 242 18.09 -14.53 -0.60
C GLN A 242 16.80 -13.77 -0.94
N GLU A 243 16.57 -12.70 -0.18
CA GLU A 243 15.37 -11.87 -0.06
C GLU A 243 14.94 -11.10 -1.32
N SER A 244 15.01 -11.69 -2.51
CA SER A 244 14.71 -10.95 -3.73
C SER A 244 13.19 -10.88 -3.93
N LEU A 245 12.55 -9.83 -3.40
CA LEU A 245 11.15 -9.48 -3.72
C LEU A 245 10.93 -9.37 -5.23
N THR A 246 11.97 -9.02 -6.00
CA THR A 246 12.01 -9.06 -7.46
C THR A 246 11.59 -10.41 -8.03
N TRP A 247 12.06 -11.52 -7.45
CA TRP A 247 11.63 -12.86 -7.86
C TRP A 247 10.14 -13.08 -7.61
N LEU A 248 9.64 -12.71 -6.42
CA LEU A 248 8.21 -12.84 -6.08
C LEU A 248 7.32 -11.99 -7.00
N LEU A 249 7.77 -10.79 -7.37
CA LEU A 249 7.07 -9.88 -8.27
C LEU A 249 6.99 -10.40 -9.72
N GLN A 250 7.95 -11.23 -10.14
CA GLN A 250 7.97 -11.90 -11.45
C GLN A 250 7.06 -13.14 -11.51
N GLN A 251 6.64 -13.68 -10.35
CA GLN A 251 5.70 -14.79 -10.28
C GLN A 251 4.25 -14.31 -10.45
N ASP A 252 3.31 -15.25 -10.35
CA ASP A 252 1.87 -14.95 -10.30
C ASP A 252 1.54 -14.00 -9.14
N LYS A 253 1.34 -12.73 -9.48
CA LYS A 253 1.10 -11.62 -8.53
C LYS A 253 -0.12 -11.86 -7.65
N HIS A 254 -1.14 -12.58 -8.12
CA HIS A 254 -2.32 -12.89 -7.32
C HIS A 254 -2.04 -13.96 -6.25
N LYS A 255 -1.09 -14.87 -6.51
CA LYS A 255 -0.67 -15.89 -5.53
C LYS A 255 0.26 -15.32 -4.47
N TRP A 256 1.15 -14.41 -4.85
CA TRP A 256 2.26 -13.96 -4.00
C TRP A 256 2.16 -12.53 -3.48
N GLY A 257 1.18 -11.75 -3.94
CA GLY A 257 1.03 -10.34 -3.54
C GLY A 257 0.95 -10.14 -2.03
N PHE A 258 0.31 -11.05 -1.30
CA PHE A 258 0.27 -10.97 0.16
C PHE A 258 1.65 -11.15 0.79
N GLU A 259 2.45 -12.14 0.38
CA GLU A 259 3.84 -12.32 0.85
C GLU A 259 4.71 -11.10 0.54
N ILE A 260 4.54 -10.49 -0.64
CA ILE A 260 5.28 -9.29 -1.03
C ILE A 260 4.98 -8.14 -0.06
N VAL A 261 3.69 -7.89 0.22
CA VAL A 261 3.28 -6.88 1.22
C VAL A 261 3.87 -7.18 2.60
N GLN A 262 3.82 -8.45 3.05
CA GLN A 262 4.35 -8.81 4.36
C GLN A 262 5.86 -8.58 4.47
N ARG A 263 6.60 -8.83 3.40
CA ARG A 263 8.05 -8.60 3.38
C ARG A 263 8.41 -7.12 3.31
N LEU A 264 7.66 -6.33 2.53
CA LEU A 264 7.86 -4.87 2.48
C LEU A 264 7.66 -4.21 3.86
N ALA A 265 6.73 -4.73 4.66
CA ALA A 265 6.47 -4.26 6.02
C ALA A 265 7.53 -4.68 7.06
N GLN A 266 8.41 -5.63 6.73
CA GLN A 266 9.42 -6.20 7.66
C GLN A 266 10.83 -5.61 7.47
N GLN A 267 11.05 -4.81 6.43
CA GLN A 267 12.31 -4.12 6.15
C GLN A 267 12.37 -2.80 6.94
#